data_AF-A0A5K1AZI2-F1
#
_entry.id   AF-A0A5K1AZI2-F1
#
_cell.length_a   1.000
_cell.length_b   1.000
_cell.length_c   1.000
_cell.angle_alpha   90.00
_cell.angle_beta   90.00
_cell.angle_gamma   90.00
#
_symmetry.space_group_name_H-M   'P 1'
#
loop_
_entity.id
_entity.type
_entity.pdbx_description
1 polymer ?
#
loop_
_entity_poly.entity_id
_entity_poly.type
_entity_poly.pdbx_seq_one_letter_code
_entity_poly.pdbx_strand_id
1 'polypeptide(L)'
;CDASEPSSCDSGCNGGLMTSAFQYAIKAGGLEREEDYPYTGTDRGTCKFDKNRIVATVSNYSVVSIDEDQIAANLVKNGPLA
;
A
#
# COMPACT_ATOMS: atom_id res chain seq x y z
N CYS A 1 -9.01 8.60 0.31
CA CYS A 1 -8.68 7.16 0.37
C CYS A 1 -9.47 6.62 1.54
N ASP A 2 -10.76 6.43 1.33
CA ASP A 2 -11.61 5.76 2.32
C ASP A 2 -11.46 4.25 2.10
N ALA A 3 -11.31 3.48 3.17
CA ALA A 3 -11.25 2.02 3.04
C ALA A 3 -12.59 1.43 2.56
N SER A 4 -13.67 2.18 2.69
CA SER A 4 -15.01 1.84 2.19
C SER A 4 -15.29 2.27 0.74
N GLU A 5 -14.45 3.13 0.15
CA GLU A 5 -14.56 3.57 -1.26
C GLU A 5 -13.25 3.32 -2.04
N PRO A 6 -13.09 2.14 -2.68
CA PRO A 6 -11.85 1.70 -3.31
C PRO A 6 -11.33 2.65 -4.40
N SER A 7 -12.23 3.28 -5.15
CA SER A 7 -11.91 4.20 -6.26
C SER A 7 -11.70 5.65 -5.82
N SER A 8 -11.71 5.96 -4.52
CA SER A 8 -11.55 7.32 -4.01
C SER A 8 -10.10 7.85 -4.06
N CYS A 9 -9.11 7.00 -4.36
CA CYS A 9 -7.69 7.38 -4.37
C CYS A 9 -6.81 6.67 -5.39
N ASP A 10 -7.17 5.45 -5.80
CA ASP A 10 -6.44 4.67 -6.78
C ASP A 10 -7.44 4.09 -7.80
N SER A 11 -6.97 3.79 -9.01
CA SER A 11 -7.82 3.37 -10.15
C SER A 11 -7.55 1.93 -10.59
N GLY A 12 -7.18 1.07 -9.64
CA GLY A 12 -6.94 -0.36 -9.89
C GLY A 12 -5.90 -0.58 -10.99
N CYS A 13 -6.29 -1.27 -12.06
CA CYS A 13 -5.40 -1.55 -13.19
C CYS A 13 -5.00 -0.29 -14.00
N ASN A 14 -5.68 0.84 -13.80
CA ASN A 14 -5.38 2.11 -14.47
C ASN A 14 -4.35 2.97 -13.70
N GLY A 15 -3.80 2.44 -12.60
CA GLY A 15 -2.74 3.08 -11.83
C GLY A 15 -3.21 3.66 -10.49
N GLY A 16 -2.23 4.12 -9.73
CA GLY A 16 -2.37 4.63 -8.37
C GLY A 16 -1.03 5.13 -7.83
N LEU A 17 -1.03 5.67 -6.61
CA LEU A 17 0.18 6.16 -5.93
C LEU A 17 0.52 5.28 -4.72
N MET A 18 1.82 5.03 -4.51
CA MET A 18 2.29 4.23 -3.35
C MET A 18 1.88 4.86 -2.02
N THR A 19 1.86 6.19 -1.93
CA THR A 19 1.41 6.93 -0.75
C THR A 19 -0.08 6.74 -0.47
N SER A 20 -0.92 6.64 -1.51
CA SER A 20 -2.34 6.29 -1.38
C SER A 20 -2.52 4.89 -0.82
N ALA A 21 -1.74 3.92 -1.32
CA ALA A 21 -1.74 2.54 -0.82
C ALA A 21 -1.33 2.47 0.66
N PHE A 22 -0.29 3.20 1.07
CA PHE A 22 0.09 3.28 2.49
C PHE A 22 -1.00 3.92 3.35
N GLN A 23 -1.67 4.98 2.88
CA GLN A 23 -2.82 5.55 3.59
C GLN A 23 -3.97 4.57 3.73
N TYR A 24 -4.28 3.80 2.69
CA TYR A 24 -5.27 2.73 2.78
C TYR A 24 -4.88 1.71 3.86
N ALA A 25 -3.64 1.20 3.85
CA ALA A 25 -3.19 0.22 4.83
C ALA A 25 -3.31 0.75 6.28
N ILE A 26 -2.97 2.02 6.52
CA ILE A 26 -3.14 2.67 7.82
C ILE A 26 -4.62 2.72 8.23
N LYS A 27 -5.52 3.11 7.32
CA LYS A 27 -6.96 3.27 7.61
C LYS A 27 -7.72 1.94 7.71
N ALA A 28 -7.35 0.96 6.88
CA ALA A 28 -7.92 -0.38 6.89
C ALA A 28 -7.50 -1.16 8.15
N GLY A 29 -6.40 -0.74 8.78
CA GLY A 29 -5.83 -1.36 9.98
C GLY A 29 -4.76 -2.41 9.67
N GLY A 30 -4.43 -2.63 8.39
CA GLY A 30 -3.38 -3.53 7.94
C GLY A 30 -3.67 -4.20 6.59
N LEU A 31 -2.89 -5.24 6.30
CA LEU A 31 -2.89 -6.01 5.06
C LEU A 31 -2.87 -7.52 5.37
N GLU A 32 -3.49 -8.29 4.48
CA GLU A 32 -3.50 -9.76 4.50
C GLU A 32 -2.26 -10.34 3.81
N ARG A 33 -2.06 -11.66 3.90
CA ARG A 33 -1.02 -12.37 3.15
C ARG A 33 -1.44 -12.53 1.69
N GLU A 34 -0.46 -12.59 0.81
CA GLU A 34 -0.67 -12.92 -0.61
C GLU A 34 -1.35 -14.28 -0.80
N GLU A 35 -1.05 -15.27 0.05
CA GLU A 35 -1.70 -16.60 0.00
C GLU A 35 -3.19 -16.54 0.39
N ASP A 36 -3.57 -15.59 1.26
CA ASP A 36 -4.92 -15.42 1.76
C ASP A 36 -5.78 -14.54 0.83
N TYR A 37 -5.13 -13.58 0.15
CA TYR A 37 -5.71 -12.67 -0.84
C TYR A 37 -4.81 -12.62 -2.09
N PRO A 38 -4.90 -13.63 -2.99
CA PRO A 38 -4.01 -13.73 -4.14
C PRO A 38 -4.31 -12.72 -5.25
N TYR A 39 -3.26 -12.26 -5.92
CA TYR A 39 -3.34 -11.42 -7.10
C TYR A 39 -4.04 -12.13 -8.27
N THR A 40 -5.03 -11.45 -8.87
CA THR A 40 -5.85 -11.98 -9.98
C THR A 40 -5.55 -11.37 -11.34
N GLY A 41 -4.71 -10.32 -11.40
CA GLY A 41 -4.44 -9.61 -12.66
C GLY A 41 -5.62 -8.78 -13.19
N THR A 42 -6.64 -8.50 -12.38
CA THR A 42 -7.81 -7.71 -12.79
C THR A 42 -8.46 -6.96 -11.62
N ASP A 43 -9.01 -5.79 -11.90
CA ASP A 43 -9.76 -4.94 -10.97
C ASP A 43 -11.29 -5.10 -11.09
N ARG A 44 -11.77 -6.05 -11.90
CA ARG A 44 -13.21 -6.35 -12.04
C ARG A 44 -13.83 -7.03 -10.82
N GLY A 45 -13.02 -7.39 -9.83
CA GLY A 45 -13.46 -7.99 -8.58
C GLY A 45 -13.95 -6.95 -7.57
N THR A 46 -14.75 -7.39 -6.60
CA THR A 46 -15.07 -6.58 -5.42
C THR A 46 -13.99 -6.73 -4.35
N CYS A 47 -13.90 -5.76 -3.42
CA CYS A 47 -13.03 -5.86 -2.26
C CYS A 47 -13.43 -7.06 -1.38
N LYS A 48 -12.47 -7.93 -1.06
CA LYS A 48 -12.66 -9.14 -0.24
C LYS A 48 -11.88 -9.08 1.08
N PHE A 49 -11.48 -7.87 1.48
CA PHE A 49 -10.62 -7.66 2.65
C PHE A 49 -11.28 -8.19 3.93
N ASP A 50 -10.58 -9.06 4.65
CA ASP A 50 -10.98 -9.58 5.96
C ASP A 50 -10.04 -9.07 7.06
N LYS A 51 -10.60 -8.24 7.95
CA LYS A 51 -9.87 -7.68 9.10
C LYS A 51 -9.29 -8.74 10.04
N ASN A 52 -9.85 -9.95 10.07
CA ASN A 52 -9.35 -11.02 10.94
C ASN A 52 -8.12 -11.74 10.36
N ARG A 53 -7.78 -11.50 9.10
CA ARG A 53 -6.63 -12.10 8.40
C ARG A 53 -5.47 -11.13 8.20
N ILE A 54 -5.51 -9.98 8.88
CA ILE A 54 -4.42 -8.99 8.88
C ILE A 54 -3.17 -9.61 9.50
N VAL A 55 -2.04 -9.46 8.81
CA VAL A 55 -0.73 -9.95 9.27
C VAL A 55 0.35 -8.88 9.28
N ALA A 56 0.13 -7.76 8.58
CA ALA A 56 1.05 -6.65 8.50
C ALA A 56 0.29 -5.34 8.68
N THR A 57 0.88 -4.40 9.40
CA THR A 57 0.28 -3.08 9.62
C THR A 57 1.30 -1.99 9.26
N VAL A 58 0.78 -0.85 8.81
CA VAL A 58 1.59 0.33 8.52
C VAL A 58 1.19 1.39 9.53
N SER A 59 2.16 1.97 10.23
CA SER A 59 1.90 3.04 11.20
C SER A 59 2.04 4.42 10.57
N ASN A 60 3.02 4.60 9.69
CA ASN A 60 3.28 5.86 8.99
C ASN A 60 4.16 5.62 7.75
N TYR A 61 4.27 6.63 6.89
CA TYR A 61 5.23 6.70 5.79
C TYR A 61 5.83 8.11 5.70
N SER A 62 7.02 8.21 5.12
CA SER A 62 7.69 9.49 4.85
C SER A 62 8.11 9.55 3.39
N VAL A 63 8.12 10.76 2.82
CA VAL A 63 8.63 11.01 1.48
C VAL A 63 10.10 11.42 1.58
N VAL A 64 10.95 10.80 0.76
CA VAL A 64 12.37 11.14 0.67
C VAL A 64 12.61 12.18 -0.41
N SER A 65 13.77 12.84 -0.36
CA SER A 65 14.22 13.73 -1.43
C SER A 65 14.41 12.94 -2.73
N ILE A 66 14.26 13.63 -3.87
CA ILE A 66 14.60 13.09 -5.20
C ILE A 66 16.11 13.07 -5.49
N ASP A 67 16.90 13.60 -4.56
CA ASP A 67 18.36 13.61 -4.61
C ASP A 67 18.90 12.19 -4.41
N GLU A 68 19.72 11.71 -5.35
CA GLU A 68 20.20 10.32 -5.38
C GLU A 68 21.08 9.96 -4.16
N ASP A 69 21.87 10.92 -3.65
CA ASP A 69 22.69 10.69 -2.46
C ASP A 69 21.80 10.52 -1.22
N GLN A 70 20.72 11.29 -1.12
CA GLN A 70 19.71 11.11 -0.07
C GLN A 70 18.94 9.80 -0.22
N ILE A 71 18.63 9.37 -1.43
CA ILE A 71 17.97 8.08 -1.69
C ILE A 71 18.88 6.94 -1.23
N ALA A 72 20.16 6.94 -1.63
CA ALA A 72 21.13 5.93 -1.25
C ALA A 72 21.32 5.87 0.28
N ALA A 73 21.43 7.04 0.93
CA ALA A 73 21.55 7.11 2.39
C ALA A 73 20.31 6.56 3.10
N ASN A 74 19.09 6.87 2.62
CA ASN A 74 17.85 6.37 3.20
C ASN A 74 17.65 4.88 2.95
N LEU A 75 18.06 4.36 1.79
CA LEU A 75 17.99 2.94 1.46
C LEU A 75 18.85 2.10 2.43
N VAL A 76 20.08 2.53 2.68
CA VAL A 76 20.98 1.84 3.61
C VAL A 76 20.47 1.93 5.05
N LYS A 77 19.90 3.08 5.44
CA LYS A 77 19.47 3.32 6.82
C LYS A 77 18.14 2.65 7.18
N ASN A 78 17.16 2.70 6.29
CA ASN A 78 15.77 2.30 6.59
C ASN A 78 15.32 1.07 5.81
N GLY A 79 16.09 0.61 4.82
CA GLY A 79 15.72 -0.48 3.94
C GLY A 79 15.06 0.01 2.64
N PRO A 80 14.38 -0.89 1.90
CA PRO A 80 13.82 -0.62 0.59
C PRO A 80 12.92 0.63 0.55
N LEU A 81 13.06 1.41 -0.52
CA LEU A 81 12.27 2.59 -0.81
C LEU A 81 11.36 2.29 -2.01
N ALA A 82 10.15 2.86 -2.00
CA ALA A 82 9.18 2.76 -3.09
C ALA A 82 9.35 3.91 -4.08
#